data_AF-A0AAW0GKU7-F1
#
_entry.id   AF-A0AAW0GKU7-F1
#
_cell.length_a   1.000
_cell.length_b   1.000
_cell.length_c   1.000
_cell.angle_alpha   90.00
_cell.angle_beta   90.00
_cell.angle_gamma   90.00
#
_symmetry.space_group_name_H-M   'P 1'
#
loop_
_entity.id
_entity.type
_entity.pdbx_description
1 polymer ?
#
loop_
_entity_poly.entity_id
_entity_poly.type
_entity_poly.pdbx_seq_one_letter_code
_entity_poly.pdbx_strand_id
1 'polypeptide(L)' 'MPSTNTNTITAKASYKKLPGLLELTSTHLQWTQDGKKAPSVHVPHAEALSRRVRLKSD' A
#
# COMPACT_ATOMS: atom_id res chain seq x y z
N MET A 1 -20.05 9.96 -17.80
CA MET A 1 -19.63 8.97 -16.80
C MET A 1 -18.15 9.21 -16.50
N PRO A 2 -17.71 9.35 -15.24
CA PRO A 2 -16.28 9.43 -14.99
C PRO A 2 -15.70 8.03 -15.21
N SER A 3 -14.97 7.85 -16.30
CA SER A 3 -14.08 6.70 -16.49
C SER A 3 -12.88 6.91 -15.57
N THR A 4 -13.01 6.46 -14.33
CA THR A 4 -11.93 6.54 -13.35
C THR A 4 -10.76 5.71 -13.88
N ASN A 5 -9.72 6.38 -14.37
CA ASN A 5 -8.53 5.72 -14.90
C ASN A 5 -7.82 5.01 -13.74
N THR A 6 -7.99 3.69 -13.63
CA THR A 6 -7.39 2.87 -12.57
C THR A 6 -5.94 2.61 -12.92
N ASN A 7 -5.09 3.63 -12.81
CA ASN A 7 -3.65 3.44 -12.93
C ASN A 7 -3.17 2.61 -11.73
N THR A 8 -2.95 1.32 -11.97
CA THR A 8 -2.33 0.39 -11.03
C THR A 8 -0.82 0.54 -11.13
N ILE A 9 -0.17 0.95 -10.04
CA ILE A 9 1.29 1.03 -9.96
C ILE A 9 1.78 -0.17 -9.17
N THR A 10 2.78 -0.88 -9.69
CA THR A 10 3.36 -2.04 -9.04
C THR A 10 4.85 -1.85 -8.79
N ALA A 11 5.33 -2.30 -7.63
CA ALA A 11 6.75 -2.29 -7.30
C ALA A 11 7.15 -3.51 -6.47
N LYS A 12 8.39 -3.97 -6.61
CA LYS A 12 8.96 -4.95 -5.68
C LYS A 12 9.27 -4.26 -4.35
N ALA A 13 8.82 -4.86 -3.25
CA ALA A 13 9.00 -4.31 -1.92
C ALA A 13 9.07 -5.42 -0.86
N SER A 14 9.71 -5.12 0.26
CA SER A 14 9.80 -6.06 1.39
C SER A 14 8.98 -5.55 2.56
N TYR A 15 8.17 -6.41 3.17
CA TYR A 15 7.44 -6.14 4.41
C TYR A 15 7.80 -7.19 5.45
N LYS A 16 8.12 -6.76 6.68
CA LYS A 16 8.60 -7.64 7.77
C LYS A 16 9.75 -8.57 7.34
N LYS A 17 10.70 -8.04 6.55
CA LYS A 17 11.86 -8.75 5.98
C LYS A 17 11.52 -9.85 4.96
N LEU A 18 10.27 -9.94 4.51
CA LEU A 18 9.83 -10.88 3.49
C LEU A 18 9.68 -10.13 2.15
N PRO A 19 10.20 -10.67 1.04
CA PRO A 19 10.03 -10.07 -0.28
C PRO A 19 8.59 -10.27 -0.79
N GLY A 20 8.11 -9.32 -1.59
CA GLY A 20 6.79 -9.39 -2.18
C GLY A 20 6.55 -8.32 -3.25
N LEU A 21 5.31 -8.25 -3.71
CA LEU A 21 4.82 -7.26 -4.66
C LEU A 21 3.91 -6.27 -3.93
N LEU A 22 4.23 -4.98 -4.08
CA LEU A 22 3.39 -3.88 -3.65
C LEU A 22 2.57 -3.40 -4.85
N GLU A 23 1.26 -3.31 -4.66
CA GLU A 23 0.29 -2.82 -5.64
C GLU A 23 -0.41 -1.60 -5.07
N LEU A 24 -0.38 -0.49 -5.79
CA LEU A 24 -1.07 0.74 -5.44
C LEU A 24 -2.13 1.02 -6.50
N THR A 25 -3.37 1.18 -6.04
CA THR A 25 -4.50 1.60 -6.88
C THR A 25 -5.10 2.89 -6.33
N SER A 26 -6.10 3.43 -7.02
CA SER A 26 -6.84 4.60 -6.55
C SER A 26 -7.62 4.37 -5.24
N THR A 27 -7.82 3.12 -4.84
CA THR A 27 -8.69 2.76 -3.70
C THR A 27 -7.95 2.07 -2.56
N HIS A 28 -6.80 1.44 -2.83
CA HIS A 28 -6.08 0.67 -1.83
C HIS A 28 -4.59 0.55 -2.16
N LEU A 29 -3.83 0.28 -1.11
CA LEU A 29 -2.46 -0.22 -1.17
C LEU A 29 -2.47 -1.67 -0.68
N GLN A 30 -1.92 -2.56 -1.47
CA GLN A 30 -1.87 -3.99 -1.19
C GLN A 30 -0.43 -4.49 -1.26
N TRP A 31 -0.04 -5.37 -0.34
CA TRP A 31 1.22 -6.11 -0.45
C TRP A 31 0.95 -7.61 -0.33
N THR A 32 1.48 -8.34 -1.32
CA THR A 32 1.40 -9.81 -1.40
C THR A 32 2.81 -10.37 -1.33
N GLN A 33 3.04 -11.24 -0.36
CA GLN A 33 4.32 -11.93 -0.23
C GLN A 33 4.58 -12.82 -1.45
N ASP A 34 5.83 -12.89 -1.89
CA ASP A 34 6.23 -13.80 -2.96
C ASP A 34 5.86 -15.27 -2.61
N GLY A 35 5.26 -15.98 -3.58
CA GLY A 35 4.77 -17.35 -3.41
C GLY A 35 3.42 -17.48 -2.68
N LYS A 36 2.79 -16.38 -2.27
CA LYS A 36 1.43 -16.37 -1.73
C LYS A 36 0.44 -15.83 -2.77
N LYS A 37 -0.79 -16.33 -2.72
CA LYS A 37 -1.90 -15.85 -3.56
C LYS A 37 -2.73 -14.78 -2.86
N ALA A 38 -2.83 -14.84 -1.54
CA ALA A 38 -3.60 -13.90 -0.74
C ALA A 38 -2.71 -12.74 -0.26
N PRO A 39 -3.20 -11.49 -0.33
CA PRO A 39 -2.49 -10.34 0.20
C PRO A 39 -2.36 -10.43 1.72
N SER A 40 -1.18 -10.08 2.22
CA SER A 40 -0.91 -10.07 3.68
C SER A 40 -1.08 -8.69 4.29
N VAL A 41 -1.03 -7.64 3.47
CA VAL A 41 -1.34 -6.27 3.86
C VAL A 41 -2.33 -5.72 2.84
N HIS A 42 -3.42 -5.14 3.33
CA HIS A 42 -4.40 -4.43 2.52
C HIS A 42 -4.84 -3.19 3.29
N VAL A 43 -4.54 -2.02 2.75
CA VAL A 43 -4.82 -0.72 3.38
C VAL A 43 -5.72 0.07 2.43
N PRO A 44 -6.99 0.30 2.77
CA PRO A 44 -7.85 1.21 2.03
C PRO A 44 -7.27 2.62 2.02
N HIS A 45 -7.43 3.34 0.90
CA HIS A 45 -6.91 4.70 0.76
C HIS A 45 -7.43 5.65 1.85
N ALA A 46 -8.71 5.49 2.25
CA ALA A 46 -9.31 6.28 3.34
C ALA A 46 -8.59 6.13 4.69
N GLU A 47 -7.88 5.01 4.90
CA GLU A 47 -7.17 4.69 6.14
C GLU A 47 -5.67 5.01 6.06
N ALA A 48 -5.16 5.39 4.88
CA ALA A 48 -3.76 5.71 4.63
C ALA A 48 -3.33 7.10 5.18
N LEU A 49 -3.82 7.48 6.36
CA LEU A 49 -3.48 8.74 7.00
C LEU A 49 -2.08 8.67 7.61
N SER A 50 -1.10 9.33 6.97
CA SER A 50 0.20 9.59 7.60
C SER A 50 0.02 10.61 8.73
N ARG A 51 -0.07 10.14 9.97
CA ARG A 51 -0.08 11.01 11.15
C ARG A 51 1.32 11.56 11.39
N ARG A 52 1.62 12.75 10.86
CA ARG A 52 2.85 13.48 11.16
C ARG A 52 2.81 13.98 12.60
N VAL A 53 3.42 13.23 13.52
CA VAL A 53 3.62 13.70 14.90
C VAL A 53 4.77 14.71 14.87
N ARG A 54 4.46 15.98 15.13
CA ARG A 54 5.51 16.98 15.37
C ARG A 54 6.08 16.69 16.76
N LEU A 55 7.30 16.16 16.80
CA LEU A 55 8.09 16.12 18.02
C LEU A 55 8.26 17.58 18.47
N LYS A 56 7.67 17.93 19.61
CA LYS A 56 8.04 19.18 20.28
C LYS A 56 9.45 18.95 20.80
N SER A 57 10.41 19.69 20.25
CA SER A 57 11.69 19.94 20.92
C SER A 57 11.39 20.81 22.14
N ASP A 58 12.04 20.49 23.27
CA ASP A 58 11.78 20.88 24.66
C ASP A 58 11.18 22.28 24.93
#